data_AF-A0A3C0NEL6-F1
#
_entry.id   AF-A0A3C0NEL6-F1
#
_cell.length_a   1.000
_cell.length_b   1.000
_cell.length_c   1.000
_cell.angle_alpha   90.00
_cell.angle_beta   90.00
_cell.angle_gamma   90.00
#
_symmetry.space_group_name_H-M   'P 1'
#
loop_
_entity.id
_entity.type
_entity.pdbx_description
1 polymer ?
#
loop_
_entity_poly.entity_id
_entity_poly.type
_entity_poly.pdbx_seq_one_letter_code
_entity_poly.pdbx_strand_id
1 'polypeptide(L)'
;AALNRAISWVLHTQRDDGSWGFWCGTLEETAYALQMLLLAGQTQDPVAIAQAARRGERFLTKHLNAPPNDPVHMPLWHGKELYQPRRIVRAAVLSALYLCANTRSNAQPAGQQRQISRAA
;
A
#
# COMPACT_ATOMS: atom_id res chain seq x y z
N ALA A 1 -21.27 4.96 5.93
CA ALA A 1 -21.02 5.03 7.38
C ALA A 1 -19.90 4.09 7.84
N ALA A 2 -20.04 2.76 7.72
CA ALA A 2 -19.01 1.82 8.17
C ALA A 2 -17.68 1.93 7.39
N LEU A 3 -17.75 2.03 6.06
CA LEU A 3 -16.57 2.18 5.20
C LEU A 3 -15.76 3.45 5.54
N ASN A 4 -16.44 4.60 5.68
CA ASN A 4 -15.76 5.85 6.04
C ASN A 4 -15.08 5.77 7.41
N ARG A 5 -15.66 5.04 8.38
CA ARG A 5 -15.01 4.78 9.67
C ARG A 5 -13.76 3.91 9.51
N ALA A 6 -13.82 2.88 8.66
CA ALA A 6 -12.65 2.04 8.37
C ALA A 6 -11.53 2.84 7.68
N ILE A 7 -11.86 3.66 6.67
CA ILE A 7 -10.90 4.56 6.01
C ILE A 7 -10.27 5.51 7.01
N SER A 8 -11.10 6.16 7.84
CA SER A 8 -10.61 7.05 8.89
C SER A 8 -9.67 6.31 9.85
N TRP A 9 -10.05 5.12 10.31
CA TRP A 9 -9.21 4.31 11.18
C TRP A 9 -7.86 3.97 10.53
N VAL A 10 -7.85 3.52 9.27
CA VAL A 10 -6.59 3.22 8.56
C VAL A 10 -5.72 4.47 8.39
N LEU A 11 -6.31 5.64 8.10
CA LEU A 11 -5.53 6.88 8.03
C LEU A 11 -4.89 7.23 9.38
N HIS A 12 -5.60 7.05 10.48
CA HIS A 12 -5.13 7.40 11.83
C HIS A 12 -4.16 6.39 12.44
N THR A 13 -4.10 5.15 11.94
CA THR A 13 -3.21 4.10 12.45
C THR A 13 -1.95 3.91 11.62
N GLN A 14 -1.71 4.74 10.60
CA GLN A 14 -0.44 4.71 9.89
C GLN A 14 0.70 5.12 10.82
N ARG A 15 1.79 4.36 10.81
CA ARG A 15 2.98 4.62 11.62
C ARG A 15 3.85 5.70 10.98
N ASP A 16 4.76 6.28 11.77
CA ASP A 16 5.65 7.37 11.33
C ASP A 16 6.55 6.99 10.13
N ASP A 17 6.94 5.72 10.03
CA ASP A 17 7.73 5.18 8.92
C ASP A 17 6.90 4.91 7.64
N GLY A 18 5.58 5.15 7.70
CA GLY A 18 4.64 4.95 6.62
C GLY A 18 3.99 3.56 6.57
N SER A 19 4.41 2.63 7.42
CA SER A 19 3.85 1.28 7.47
C SER A 19 2.51 1.20 8.20
N TRP A 20 1.84 0.07 8.01
CA TRP A 20 0.79 -0.40 8.91
C TRP A 20 1.19 -1.75 9.51
N GLY A 21 0.67 -1.98 10.71
CA GLY A 21 0.56 -3.31 11.29
C GLY A 21 0.25 -3.29 12.77
N PHE A 22 -0.34 -4.38 13.25
CA PHE A 22 -0.85 -4.49 14.62
C PHE A 22 0.28 -4.51 15.66
N TRP A 23 1.31 -5.33 15.45
CA TRP A 23 2.46 -5.43 16.37
C TRP A 23 3.64 -4.55 15.93
N CYS A 24 3.99 -4.59 14.65
CA CYS A 24 4.97 -3.70 14.03
C CYS A 24 4.59 -3.47 12.56
N GLY A 25 5.35 -2.65 11.83
CA GLY A 25 5.14 -2.45 10.40
C GLY A 25 5.44 -3.71 9.59
N THR A 26 4.46 -4.23 8.85
CA THR A 26 4.65 -5.42 8.01
C THR A 26 4.41 -5.12 6.53
N LEU A 27 5.01 -5.92 5.66
CA LEU A 27 4.73 -5.84 4.20
C LEU A 27 3.27 -6.14 3.90
N GLU A 28 2.69 -7.13 4.58
CA GLU A 28 1.32 -7.62 4.35
C GLU A 28 0.27 -6.59 4.74
N GLU A 29 0.31 -6.09 5.98
CA GLU A 29 -0.70 -5.16 6.49
C GLU A 29 -0.59 -3.79 5.79
N THR A 30 0.63 -3.34 5.47
CA THR A 30 0.84 -2.12 4.67
C THR A 30 0.23 -2.26 3.28
N ALA A 31 0.37 -3.43 2.63
CA ALA A 31 -0.24 -3.67 1.33
C ALA A 31 -1.77 -3.63 1.40
N TYR A 32 -2.39 -4.24 2.41
CA TYR A 32 -3.84 -4.21 2.59
C TYR A 32 -4.37 -2.82 2.89
N ALA A 33 -3.68 -2.05 3.74
CA ALA A 33 -4.03 -0.66 4.01
C ALA A 33 -4.01 0.19 2.74
N LEU A 34 -2.96 0.07 1.92
CA LEU A 34 -2.86 0.77 0.64
C LEU A 34 -3.99 0.40 -0.32
N GLN A 35 -4.27 -0.90 -0.47
CA GLN A 35 -5.37 -1.37 -1.33
C GLN A 35 -6.71 -0.79 -0.87
N MET A 36 -6.98 -0.80 0.44
CA MET A 36 -8.22 -0.24 0.99
C MET A 36 -8.34 1.26 0.73
N LEU A 37 -7.29 2.03 1.00
CA LEU A 37 -7.29 3.48 0.76
C LEU A 37 -7.45 3.83 -0.73
N LEU A 38 -6.73 3.13 -1.60
CA LEU A 38 -6.68 3.45 -3.03
C LEU A 38 -7.91 2.98 -3.81
N LEU A 39 -8.56 1.90 -3.38
CA LEU A 39 -9.75 1.37 -4.05
C LEU A 39 -11.05 1.92 -3.47
N ALA A 40 -11.13 2.10 -2.16
CA ALA A 40 -12.37 2.45 -1.48
C ALA A 40 -12.37 3.87 -0.88
N GLY A 41 -11.21 4.52 -0.77
CA GLY A 41 -11.08 5.81 -0.11
C GLY A 41 -11.13 7.03 -1.03
N GLN A 42 -11.07 6.90 -2.35
CA GLN A 42 -10.88 8.04 -3.28
C GLN A 42 -11.90 9.18 -3.15
N THR A 43 -13.10 8.92 -2.64
CA THR A 43 -14.13 9.95 -2.41
C THR A 43 -14.00 10.65 -1.06
N GLN A 44 -13.11 10.19 -0.18
CA GLN A 44 -12.93 10.63 1.20
C GLN A 44 -11.52 11.20 1.39
N ASP A 45 -11.41 12.52 1.53
CA ASP A 45 -10.13 13.25 1.69
C ASP A 45 -9.00 12.75 0.75
N PRO A 46 -9.10 13.06 -0.55
CA PRO A 46 -8.14 12.59 -1.56
C PRO A 46 -6.69 13.00 -1.25
N VAL A 47 -6.50 14.13 -0.57
CA VAL A 47 -5.17 14.65 -0.23
C VAL A 47 -4.54 13.82 0.88
N ALA A 48 -5.26 13.55 1.97
CA ALA A 48 -4.77 12.71 3.07
C ALA A 48 -4.45 11.29 2.58
N ILE A 49 -5.31 10.73 1.72
CA ILE A 49 -5.10 9.42 1.11
C ILE A 49 -3.85 9.39 0.23
N ALA A 50 -3.67 10.38 -0.65
CA ALA A 50 -2.49 10.44 -1.51
C ALA A 50 -1.20 10.58 -0.68
N GLN A 51 -1.22 11.33 0.42
CA GLN A 51 -0.09 11.45 1.33
C GLN A 51 0.22 10.13 2.05
N ALA A 52 -0.81 9.49 2.62
CA ALA A 52 -0.67 8.20 3.30
C ALA A 52 -0.17 7.11 2.33
N ALA A 53 -0.70 7.08 1.11
CA ALA A 53 -0.32 6.14 0.07
C ALA A 53 1.16 6.28 -0.34
N ARG A 54 1.65 7.52 -0.51
CA ARG A 54 3.07 7.76 -0.80
C ARG A 54 4.00 7.27 0.30
N ARG A 55 3.63 7.47 1.57
CA ARG A 55 4.43 6.98 2.71
C ARG A 55 4.44 5.44 2.76
N GLY A 56 3.29 4.80 2.58
CA GLY A 56 3.19 3.33 2.53
C GLY A 56 3.93 2.71 1.35
N GLU A 57 3.83 3.33 0.16
CA GLU A 57 4.59 2.90 -1.02
C GLU A 57 6.10 2.95 -0.78
N ARG A 58 6.58 4.03 -0.15
CA ARG A 58 8.01 4.18 0.20
C ARG A 58 8.45 3.07 1.16
N PHE A 59 7.63 2.73 2.15
CA PHE A 59 7.90 1.60 3.05
C PHE A 59 7.98 0.28 2.27
N LEU A 60 6.97 -0.05 1.47
CA LEU A 60 6.97 -1.30 0.70
C LEU A 60 8.16 -1.40 -0.26
N THR A 61 8.48 -0.32 -0.96
CA THR A 61 9.60 -0.29 -1.93
C THR A 61 10.94 -0.49 -1.23
N LYS A 62 11.14 0.16 -0.07
CA LYS A 62 12.35 0.01 0.75
C LYS A 62 12.55 -1.43 1.22
N HIS A 63 11.46 -2.13 1.55
CA HIS A 63 11.49 -3.46 2.16
C HIS A 63 11.15 -4.61 1.17
N LEU A 64 10.99 -4.34 -0.13
CA LEU A 64 10.56 -5.33 -1.13
C LEU A 64 11.47 -6.56 -1.22
N ASN A 65 12.77 -6.34 -1.01
CA ASN A 65 13.82 -7.37 -1.04
C ASN A 65 14.37 -7.70 0.35
N ALA A 66 13.62 -7.36 1.42
CA ALA A 66 14.04 -7.68 2.78
C ALA A 66 14.28 -9.19 2.95
N PRO A 67 15.34 -9.60 3.66
CA PRO A 67 15.68 -11.01 3.85
C PRO A 67 14.57 -11.74 4.62
N PRO A 68 14.42 -13.06 4.47
CA PRO A 68 13.30 -13.81 5.06
C PRO A 68 13.14 -13.70 6.58
N ASN A 69 14.20 -13.34 7.31
CA ASN A 69 14.23 -13.15 8.76
C ASN A 69 13.99 -11.69 9.21
N ASP A 70 13.80 -10.76 8.28
CA ASP A 70 13.47 -9.37 8.60
C ASP A 70 12.08 -9.31 9.27
N PRO A 71 11.90 -8.54 10.36
CA PRO A 71 10.63 -8.41 11.07
C PRO A 71 9.43 -7.99 10.20
N VAL A 72 9.66 -7.39 9.02
CA VAL A 72 8.58 -7.07 8.07
C VAL A 72 7.89 -8.31 7.49
N HIS A 73 8.50 -9.50 7.60
CA HIS A 73 7.96 -10.81 7.26
C HIS A 73 7.38 -11.48 8.51
N MET A 74 6.24 -10.98 9.00
CA MET A 74 5.59 -11.54 10.18
C MET A 74 4.63 -12.70 9.82
N PRO A 75 4.62 -13.81 10.58
CA PRO A 75 3.63 -14.87 10.41
C PRO A 75 2.28 -14.48 11.01
N LEU A 76 1.37 -14.02 10.15
CA LEU A 76 0.03 -13.55 10.55
C LEU A 76 -1.08 -14.58 10.35
N TRP A 77 -0.83 -15.67 9.62
CA TRP A 77 -1.85 -16.64 9.25
C TRP A 77 -1.91 -17.80 10.24
N HIS A 78 -3.11 -18.15 10.68
CA HIS A 78 -3.35 -19.28 11.57
C HIS A 78 -3.38 -20.59 10.78
N GLY A 79 -2.44 -21.49 11.06
CA GLY A 79 -2.45 -22.90 10.64
C GLY A 79 -2.49 -23.81 11.86
N LYS A 80 -1.56 -24.77 11.94
CA LYS A 80 -1.27 -25.45 13.22
C LYS A 80 -0.51 -24.52 14.16
N GLU A 81 0.49 -23.85 13.62
CA GLU A 81 1.17 -22.70 14.21
C GLU A 81 0.90 -21.44 13.36
N LEU A 82 1.42 -20.29 13.79
CA LEU A 82 1.46 -19.10 12.95
C LEU A 82 2.42 -19.33 11.77
N TYR A 83 1.98 -18.97 10.56
CA TYR A 83 2.81 -19.02 9.36
C TYR A 83 2.59 -17.80 8.47
N GLN A 84 3.47 -17.62 7.48
CA GLN A 84 3.33 -16.57 6.46
C GLN A 84 3.33 -17.19 5.06
N PRO A 85 2.23 -17.09 4.29
CA PRO A 85 2.22 -17.55 2.90
C PRO A 85 2.96 -16.56 1.99
N ARG A 86 4.29 -16.71 1.89
CA ARG A 86 5.19 -15.74 1.24
C ARG A 86 4.76 -15.31 -0.16
N ARG A 87 4.22 -16.21 -0.99
CA ARG A 87 3.76 -15.89 -2.35
C ARG A 87 2.48 -15.06 -2.35
N ILE A 88 1.57 -15.32 -1.42
CA ILE A 88 0.31 -14.55 -1.27
C ILE A 88 0.65 -13.14 -0.79
N VAL A 89 1.50 -13.01 0.24
CA VAL A 89 1.95 -11.71 0.73
C VAL A 89 2.67 -10.92 -0.36
N ARG A 90 3.57 -11.56 -1.12
CA ARG A 90 4.25 -10.91 -2.25
C ARG A 90 3.27 -10.44 -3.32
N ALA A 91 2.24 -11.22 -3.64
CA ALA A 91 1.21 -10.80 -4.59
C ALA A 91 0.42 -9.58 -4.08
N ALA A 92 0.07 -9.54 -2.79
CA ALA A 92 -0.59 -8.39 -2.18
C ALA A 92 0.28 -7.12 -2.26
N VAL A 93 1.57 -7.23 -1.93
CA VAL A 93 2.54 -6.12 -2.03
C VAL A 93 2.66 -5.61 -3.46
N LEU A 94 2.82 -6.50 -4.45
CA LEU A 94 2.92 -6.10 -5.85
C LEU A 94 1.63 -5.44 -6.36
N SER A 95 0.47 -5.94 -5.94
CA SER A 95 -0.83 -5.33 -6.26
C SER A 95 -0.94 -3.92 -5.66
N ALA A 96 -0.53 -3.72 -4.41
CA ALA A 96 -0.53 -2.41 -3.77
C ALA A 96 0.39 -1.41 -4.50
N LEU A 97 1.61 -1.83 -4.85
CA LEU A 97 2.55 -1.00 -5.62
C LEU A 97 2.01 -0.65 -7.01
N TYR A 98 1.34 -1.61 -7.68
CA TYR A 98 0.69 -1.37 -8.96
C TYR A 98 -0.43 -0.33 -8.85
N LEU A 99 -1.26 -0.39 -7.80
CA LEU A 99 -2.27 0.63 -7.53
C LEU A 99 -1.64 2.01 -7.30
N CYS A 100 -0.59 2.11 -6.49
CA CYS A 100 0.13 3.38 -6.27
C CYS A 100 0.65 3.99 -7.58
N ALA A 101 1.26 3.17 -8.45
CA ALA A 101 1.77 3.62 -9.74
C ALA A 101 0.65 4.12 -10.66
N ASN A 102 -0.47 3.38 -10.75
CA ASN A 102 -1.60 3.76 -11.61
C ASN A 102 -2.33 5.01 -11.12
N THR A 103 -2.56 5.13 -9.81
CA THR A 103 -3.22 6.33 -9.26
C THR A 103 -2.37 7.58 -9.53
N ARG A 104 -1.04 7.47 -9.48
CA ARG A 104 -0.13 8.57 -9.83
C ARG A 104 -0.22 8.94 -11.30
N SER A 105 -0.21 7.96 -12.19
CA SER A 105 -0.36 8.17 -13.64
C SER A 105 -1.70 8.83 -13.99
N ASN A 106 -2.78 8.43 -13.32
CA ASN A 106 -4.11 9.01 -13.51
C ASN A 106 -4.26 10.42 -12.91
N ALA A 107 -3.44 10.78 -11.91
CA ALA A 107 -3.42 12.11 -11.31
C ALA A 107 -2.62 13.14 -12.14
N GLN A 108 -1.82 12.71 -13.11
CA GLN A 108 -1.16 13.62 -14.06
C GLN A 108 -2.16 14.09 -15.11
N PRO A 109 -2.35 15.40 -15.33
CA PRO A 109 -3.29 15.88 -16.33
C PRO A 109 -2.90 15.40 -17.74
N ALA A 110 -3.90 15.01 -18.53
CA ALA A 110 -3.81 14.38 -19.86
C ALA A 110 -2.98 15.14 -20.94
N GLY A 111 -2.38 16.28 -20.60
CA GLY A 111 -1.55 17.09 -21.50
C GLY A 111 -0.13 16.56 -21.72
N GLN A 112 0.39 15.69 -20.85
CA GLN A 112 1.81 15.26 -20.92
C GLN A 112 2.02 13.88 -21.59
N GLN A 113 0.95 13.08 -21.76
CA GLN A 113 1.00 11.78 -22.42
C GLN A 113 1.13 11.87 -23.95
N ARG A 114 0.80 13.00 -24.59
CA ARG A 114 0.86 13.13 -26.07
C ARG A 114 2.20 13.55 -26.65
N GLN A 115 3.18 13.95 -25.83
CA GLN A 115 4.45 14.49 -26.35
C GLN A 115 5.52 13.42 -26.68
N ILE A 116 5.37 12.18 -26.19
CA ILE A 116 6.38 11.13 -26.41
C ILE A 116 6.14 10.35 -27.72
N SER A 117 4.94 10.43 -28.31
CA SER A 117 4.59 9.68 -29.53
C SER A 117 4.73 10.48 -30.84
N ARG A 118 5.32 11.69 -30.82
CA ARG A 118 5.51 12.54 -32.03
C ARG A 118 6.96 12.81 -32.41
N ALA A 119 7.92 12.15 -31.77
CA ALA A 119 9.35 12.26 -32.08
C ALA A 119 9.96 10.88 -32.37
N ALA A 120 9.34 10.15 -33.30
CA ALA A 120 9.89 8.96 -33.96
C ALA A 120 9.46 8.96 -35.43
#